data_AF-A0A8C0LMW2-F1
#
_entry.id   AF-A0A8C0LMW2-F1
#
_cell.length_a   1.000
_cell.length_b   1.000
_cell.length_c   1.000
_cell.angle_alpha   90.00
_cell.angle_beta   90.00
_cell.angle_gamma   90.00
#
_symmetry.space_group_name_H-M   'P 1'
#
loop_
_entity.id
_entity.type
_entity.pdbx_description
1 polymer ?
#
loop_
_entity_poly.entity_id
_entity_poly.type
_entity_poly.pdbx_seq_one_letter_code
_entity_poly.pdbx_strand_id
1 'polypeptide(L)'
;MALAGCPDSFLHHPYYQDQVEQTPPPSPRDLAGPGFPAPADRLTGHQEDDVDLEALVNDVNASLESLYPACSMQSETVPLLQNGQHARSQPPPAAPRPPQAQRSQPVHIVAVRRLQEEDQQLRTSSLPAIPNPFPELCGPGSPPVLTRGSLPPGQAAAKQDVKIFSEDGTSKVVEILADMTARDLCQLLVYRSHCVDDNSWTLVEHHPHLGLERCLEDHELVVQVESTMASESKFLFRKNYAKYEFFKNPTNFFPEQMVTWCQQSNGGHSQLLQNFLNSSSCPEIQGFLHVKELGRKSWRKLYVCLRRSGLYCSTKGVSKEPRHLQLLAGLEESSVFSLTAGRKQYGAPTDHGFCIKPNKVRNETKELRLLCAEDEQGRTCWMTACRLLKYGMLLYQNYRIPPQRKALLPSFSTPVRSVSENSLVAMDFSGQTGRVIENPAEAQSAALEEGHAWRKRSTRMNILGSQSPLHPSTLSTVIHRTQHWFHGRISREESHRIIKQQGLVDGLFLLRDSQSNPKAFVLTMCHHQKIKNFQILPCEDDGQMFFSLDDGNTKFSDLIQLVDFYQLNKGVLPCKLKHHCIRVAL
;
A
#
# COMPACT_ATOMS: atom_id res chain seq x y z
N MET A 1 68.83 -5.30 -12.54
CA MET A 1 69.21 -4.87 -11.18
C MET A 1 68.02 -5.18 -10.28
N ALA A 2 67.87 -6.44 -9.86
CA ALA A 2 68.33 -7.01 -8.59
C ALA A 2 67.48 -6.49 -7.41
N LEU A 3 66.42 -7.24 -7.00
CA LEU A 3 66.37 -8.25 -5.91
C LEU A 3 65.93 -7.58 -4.58
N ALA A 4 65.14 -8.15 -3.65
CA ALA A 4 64.36 -9.38 -3.49
C ALA A 4 63.66 -9.30 -2.12
N GLY A 5 62.63 -10.12 -1.85
CA GLY A 5 62.25 -10.48 -0.48
C GLY A 5 60.79 -10.85 -0.22
N CYS A 6 60.33 -12.03 -0.67
CA CYS A 6 59.36 -12.87 0.08
C CYS A 6 60.17 -14.01 0.75
N PRO A 7 59.67 -14.65 1.84
CA PRO A 7 58.74 -15.81 1.75
C PRO A 7 57.60 -15.76 2.81
N ASP A 8 56.36 -16.20 2.53
CA ASP A 8 55.79 -17.57 2.48
C ASP A 8 55.54 -18.29 3.83
N SER A 9 54.26 -18.63 4.07
CA SER A 9 53.73 -19.95 4.51
C SER A 9 52.90 -20.08 5.81
N PHE A 10 51.60 -20.38 5.58
CA PHE A 10 50.64 -21.31 6.22
C PHE A 10 50.89 -21.96 7.62
N LEU A 11 49.85 -22.03 8.48
CA LEU A 11 49.03 -23.25 8.80
C LEU A 11 48.07 -23.08 10.02
N HIS A 12 46.80 -23.50 9.80
CA HIS A 12 45.80 -24.23 10.64
C HIS A 12 45.63 -24.11 12.19
N HIS A 13 44.35 -23.82 12.57
CA HIS A 13 43.48 -24.38 13.67
C HIS A 13 43.80 -24.18 15.18
N PRO A 14 42.87 -24.43 16.15
CA PRO A 14 41.38 -24.47 16.17
C PRO A 14 40.70 -23.80 17.42
N TYR A 15 39.36 -23.89 17.48
CA TYR A 15 38.40 -23.83 18.63
C TYR A 15 38.88 -23.42 20.04
N TYR A 16 38.16 -22.47 20.67
CA TYR A 16 37.91 -22.49 22.13
C TYR A 16 36.54 -21.90 22.49
N GLN A 17 35.89 -22.59 23.42
CA GLN A 17 34.57 -22.39 24.01
C GLN A 17 34.79 -22.14 25.51
N ASP A 18 34.18 -21.12 26.09
CA ASP A 18 33.99 -20.97 27.56
C ASP A 18 32.75 -20.08 27.76
N GLN A 19 31.62 -20.63 28.19
CA GLN A 19 31.20 -20.94 29.56
C GLN A 19 31.05 -19.71 30.47
N VAL A 20 29.80 -19.59 30.92
CA VAL A 20 29.20 -18.55 31.75
C VAL A 20 29.31 -18.99 33.20
N GLU A 21 29.83 -18.15 34.08
CA GLU A 21 29.70 -18.31 35.52
C GLU A 21 29.09 -17.05 36.14
N GLN A 22 27.95 -17.25 36.79
CA GLN A 22 27.16 -16.24 37.50
C GLN A 22 27.69 -16.07 38.92
N THR A 23 27.84 -14.83 39.39
CA THR A 23 27.95 -14.49 40.82
C THR A 23 27.12 -13.23 41.13
N PRO A 24 26.38 -13.19 42.26
CA PRO A 24 25.42 -12.11 42.55
C PRO A 24 26.06 -10.96 43.36
N PRO A 25 25.49 -9.74 43.33
CA PRO A 25 25.92 -8.66 44.22
C PRO A 25 25.14 -8.63 45.55
N PRO A 26 25.72 -8.05 46.62
CA PRO A 26 25.21 -8.14 47.99
C PRO A 26 24.16 -7.08 48.32
N SER A 27 23.26 -7.43 49.25
CA SER A 27 22.31 -6.56 49.95
C SER A 27 22.98 -5.72 51.04
N PRO A 28 22.48 -4.51 51.34
CA PRO A 28 22.68 -3.87 52.63
C PRO A 28 21.38 -3.79 53.46
N ARG A 29 21.47 -4.23 54.72
CA ARG A 29 20.49 -4.01 55.79
C ARG A 29 20.73 -2.67 56.50
N ASP A 30 19.62 -2.01 56.80
CA ASP A 30 19.22 -1.30 58.03
C ASP A 30 20.18 -0.35 58.78
N LEU A 31 19.78 0.93 58.83
CA LEU A 31 19.90 1.81 60.01
C LEU A 31 18.60 2.64 60.16
N ALA A 32 17.88 2.42 61.28
CA ALA A 32 16.79 3.25 61.83
C ALA A 32 17.33 4.61 62.36
N GLY A 33 16.60 5.71 62.58
CA GLY A 33 15.19 6.19 62.55
C GLY A 33 15.24 7.72 62.82
N PRO A 34 14.26 8.43 63.45
CA PRO A 34 12.81 8.24 63.57
C PRO A 34 11.98 9.49 63.12
N GLY A 35 10.65 9.36 62.94
CA GLY A 35 9.72 10.52 62.95
C GLY A 35 8.47 10.43 62.05
N PHE A 36 7.36 9.93 62.61
CA PHE A 36 5.97 10.03 62.10
C PHE A 36 5.43 11.49 62.20
N PRO A 37 4.29 11.90 61.55
CA PRO A 37 3.11 11.09 61.24
C PRO A 37 2.45 11.25 59.85
N ALA A 38 1.73 10.21 59.43
CA ALA A 38 0.67 10.30 58.40
C ALA A 38 -0.51 11.13 58.91
N PRO A 39 -1.34 11.72 58.04
CA PRO A 39 -2.58 10.99 57.71
C PRO A 39 -3.19 11.23 56.31
N ALA A 40 -4.17 10.36 56.03
CA ALA A 40 -5.37 10.53 55.21
C ALA A 40 -5.32 10.14 53.72
N ASP A 41 -5.73 8.88 53.50
CA ASP A 41 -6.47 8.45 52.32
C ASP A 41 -7.53 9.48 51.91
N ARG A 42 -7.40 10.02 50.71
CA ARG A 42 -8.53 10.49 49.92
C ARG A 42 -8.46 9.86 48.54
N LEU A 43 -9.27 8.80 48.39
CA LEU A 43 -9.86 8.39 47.13
C LEU A 43 -10.49 9.61 46.46
N THR A 44 -9.80 10.15 45.45
CA THR A 44 -10.42 10.98 44.41
C THR A 44 -10.10 10.27 43.11
N GLY A 45 -11.15 9.82 42.43
CA GLY A 45 -11.04 9.04 41.22
C GLY A 45 -10.20 9.77 40.19
N HIS A 46 -9.21 9.06 39.65
CA HIS A 46 -8.64 9.38 38.35
C HIS A 46 -9.76 9.25 37.33
N GLN A 47 -10.38 10.37 36.99
CA GLN A 47 -11.06 10.50 35.71
C GLN A 47 -9.91 10.62 34.70
N GLU A 48 -9.63 9.50 34.04
CA GLU A 48 -8.88 9.55 32.78
C GLU A 48 -9.66 10.50 31.88
N ASP A 49 -9.12 11.69 31.64
CA ASP A 49 -9.59 12.57 30.57
C ASP A 49 -9.24 11.89 29.24
N ASP A 50 -10.03 10.87 28.91
CA ASP A 50 -10.06 10.22 27.62
C ASP A 50 -10.74 11.21 26.66
N VAL A 51 -9.95 12.17 26.16
CA VAL A 51 -10.42 13.11 25.15
C VAL A 51 -10.67 12.31 23.88
N ASP A 52 -11.95 12.11 23.59
CA ASP A 52 -12.44 11.30 22.49
C ASP A 52 -11.87 11.78 21.14
N LEU A 53 -11.03 10.95 20.52
CA LEU A 53 -10.45 11.24 19.21
C LEU A 53 -11.55 11.34 18.13
N GLU A 54 -12.71 10.71 18.33
CA GLU A 54 -13.88 10.90 17.48
C GLU A 54 -14.47 12.30 17.68
N ALA A 55 -14.44 12.88 18.88
CA ALA A 55 -14.88 14.27 19.10
C ALA A 55 -13.99 15.28 18.36
N LEU A 56 -12.66 15.09 18.32
CA LEU A 56 -11.77 15.96 17.54
C LEU A 56 -12.00 15.83 16.02
N VAL A 57 -12.28 14.62 15.55
CA VAL A 57 -12.64 14.37 14.14
C VAL A 57 -14.01 15.00 13.82
N ASN A 58 -14.97 14.91 14.73
CA ASN A 58 -16.32 15.44 14.57
C ASN A 58 -16.37 16.98 14.68
N ASP A 59 -15.58 17.62 15.54
CA ASP A 59 -15.48 19.08 15.63
C ASP A 59 -14.94 19.70 14.33
N VAL A 60 -13.95 19.05 13.71
CA VAL A 60 -13.40 19.48 12.42
C VAL A 60 -14.39 19.20 11.29
N ASN A 61 -15.08 18.05 11.31
CA ASN A 61 -16.12 17.74 10.33
C ASN A 61 -17.32 18.70 10.43
N ALA A 62 -17.74 19.11 11.63
CA ALA A 62 -18.81 20.09 11.84
C ALA A 62 -18.43 21.49 11.33
N SER A 63 -17.15 21.88 11.47
CA SER A 63 -16.62 23.13 10.90
C SER A 63 -16.56 23.08 9.37
N LEU A 64 -16.39 21.90 8.77
CA LEU A 64 -16.35 21.68 7.33
C LEU A 64 -17.75 21.51 6.70
N GLU A 65 -18.71 20.91 7.39
CA GLU A 65 -20.12 20.80 6.98
C GLU A 65 -20.82 22.17 6.91
N SER A 66 -20.32 23.18 7.63
CA SER A 66 -20.76 24.58 7.46
C SER A 66 -20.44 25.17 6.08
N LEU A 67 -19.60 24.52 5.27
CA LEU A 67 -19.17 25.00 3.95
C LEU A 67 -19.76 24.22 2.76
N TYR A 68 -20.51 23.13 3.01
CA TYR A 68 -21.19 22.35 1.97
C TYR A 68 -22.51 21.72 2.49
N PRO A 69 -23.66 21.93 1.83
CA PRO A 69 -24.92 21.34 2.28
C PRO A 69 -24.98 19.85 1.95
N ALA A 70 -24.99 18.99 2.98
CA ALA A 70 -25.25 17.55 2.83
C ALA A 70 -26.71 17.21 3.18
N CYS A 71 -27.41 16.55 2.24
CA CYS A 71 -28.66 15.85 2.51
C CYS A 71 -28.37 14.60 3.35
N SER A 72 -28.88 14.55 4.58
CA SER A 72 -28.87 13.35 5.42
C SER A 72 -30.09 12.48 5.12
N MET A 73 -29.88 11.17 4.95
CA MET A 73 -30.94 10.17 5.08
C MET A 73 -30.47 9.16 6.13
N GLN A 74 -31.19 9.14 7.24
CA GLN A 74 -31.00 8.25 8.39
C GLN A 74 -31.40 6.82 8.00
N SER A 75 -30.75 5.82 8.61
CA SER A 75 -31.27 4.45 8.63
C SER A 75 -31.09 3.86 10.03
N GLU A 76 -32.21 3.35 10.53
CA GLU A 76 -32.46 2.90 11.88
C GLU A 76 -31.83 1.53 12.18
N THR A 77 -31.52 1.34 13.48
CA THR A 77 -30.94 0.14 14.09
C THR A 77 -32.02 -0.66 14.82
N VAL A 78 -32.10 -1.99 14.64
CA VAL A 78 -32.73 -2.93 15.62
C VAL A 78 -32.21 -4.39 15.43
N PRO A 79 -32.37 -5.35 16.37
CA PRO A 79 -31.24 -5.95 17.09
C PRO A 79 -31.14 -7.50 17.02
N LEU A 80 -30.03 -8.01 17.59
CA LEU A 80 -29.68 -9.41 17.85
C LEU A 80 -30.67 -10.17 18.74
N LEU A 81 -30.83 -11.48 18.48
CA LEU A 81 -31.39 -12.47 19.40
C LEU A 81 -30.38 -13.59 19.68
N GLN A 82 -30.08 -13.79 20.96
CA GLN A 82 -29.46 -14.98 21.55
C GLN A 82 -30.47 -16.13 21.63
N ASN A 83 -30.05 -17.39 21.51
CA ASN A 83 -29.76 -18.30 22.64
C ASN A 83 -29.65 -19.78 22.19
N GLY A 84 -28.88 -20.60 22.92
CA GLY A 84 -29.00 -22.07 22.88
C GLY A 84 -27.71 -22.88 22.96
N GLN A 85 -27.22 -23.13 24.18
CA GLN A 85 -26.23 -24.17 24.51
C GLN A 85 -26.86 -25.58 24.46
N HIS A 86 -26.10 -26.63 24.09
CA HIS A 86 -25.87 -27.84 24.93
C HIS A 86 -25.04 -28.94 24.23
N ALA A 87 -24.04 -29.40 24.99
CA ALA A 87 -23.63 -30.78 25.25
C ALA A 87 -22.88 -31.65 24.21
N ARG A 88 -21.83 -32.27 24.77
CA ARG A 88 -20.81 -33.17 24.27
C ARG A 88 -21.29 -34.63 24.38
N SER A 89 -21.17 -35.45 23.33
CA SER A 89 -21.15 -36.92 23.45
C SER A 89 -20.47 -37.60 22.25
N GLN A 90 -19.84 -38.74 22.55
CA GLN A 90 -18.96 -39.59 21.74
C GLN A 90 -19.70 -40.45 20.68
N PRO A 91 -18.97 -41.15 19.77
CA PRO A 91 -19.51 -41.59 18.48
C PRO A 91 -20.15 -43.00 18.50
N PRO A 92 -21.13 -43.29 17.64
CA PRO A 92 -21.56 -44.65 17.32
C PRO A 92 -21.09 -45.11 15.92
N PRO A 93 -21.23 -46.42 15.59
CA PRO A 93 -20.33 -47.16 14.71
C PRO A 93 -20.70 -47.13 13.21
N ALA A 94 -19.83 -47.77 12.42
CA ALA A 94 -19.82 -47.84 10.96
C ALA A 94 -21.20 -48.11 10.31
N ALA A 95 -21.58 -47.22 9.40
CA ALA A 95 -22.75 -47.32 8.54
C ALA A 95 -22.37 -47.84 7.12
N PRO A 96 -23.29 -48.52 6.41
CA PRO A 96 -23.04 -49.17 5.13
C PRO A 96 -22.92 -48.16 3.96
N ARG A 97 -22.36 -48.63 2.84
CA ARG A 97 -22.12 -47.84 1.61
C ARG A 97 -23.35 -47.02 1.17
N PRO A 98 -23.17 -45.75 0.76
CA PRO A 98 -24.29 -44.93 0.29
C PRO A 98 -24.76 -45.38 -1.11
N PRO A 99 -26.05 -45.18 -1.44
CA PRO A 99 -26.56 -45.44 -2.78
C PRO A 99 -25.92 -44.49 -3.80
N GLN A 100 -25.69 -44.96 -5.03
CA GLN A 100 -25.26 -44.11 -6.15
C GLN A 100 -26.28 -42.99 -6.36
N ALA A 101 -25.86 -41.74 -6.15
CA ALA A 101 -26.69 -40.57 -6.45
C ALA A 101 -26.95 -40.49 -7.96
N GLN A 102 -28.22 -40.39 -8.36
CA GLN A 102 -28.60 -40.18 -9.75
C GLN A 102 -28.18 -38.76 -10.20
N ARG A 103 -27.49 -38.68 -11.33
CA ARG A 103 -27.01 -37.42 -11.95
C ARG A 103 -28.19 -36.56 -12.40
N SER A 104 -28.15 -35.28 -12.05
CA SER A 104 -29.10 -34.26 -12.54
C SER A 104 -29.01 -34.10 -14.08
N GLN A 105 -30.16 -34.02 -14.77
CA GLN A 105 -30.26 -33.91 -16.23
C GLN A 105 -29.80 -32.52 -16.75
N PRO A 106 -29.16 -32.42 -17.93
CA PRO A 106 -28.76 -31.13 -18.51
C PRO A 106 -29.96 -30.29 -18.96
N VAL A 107 -29.95 -29.00 -18.65
CA VAL A 107 -30.93 -28.04 -19.21
C VAL A 107 -30.45 -27.57 -20.57
N HIS A 108 -31.21 -27.86 -21.63
CA HIS A 108 -30.92 -27.40 -22.99
C HIS A 108 -31.23 -25.90 -23.13
N ILE A 109 -30.20 -25.08 -23.34
CA ILE A 109 -30.35 -23.68 -23.75
C ILE A 109 -30.14 -23.62 -25.28
N VAL A 110 -31.19 -23.24 -26.02
CA VAL A 110 -31.11 -23.06 -27.48
C VAL A 110 -30.33 -21.78 -27.79
N ALA A 111 -29.07 -21.92 -28.20
CA ALA A 111 -28.26 -20.81 -28.67
C ALA A 111 -28.58 -20.52 -30.15
N VAL A 112 -29.30 -19.44 -30.45
CA VAL A 112 -29.42 -18.93 -31.82
C VAL A 112 -28.17 -18.10 -32.14
N ARG A 113 -27.16 -18.74 -32.74
CA ARG A 113 -26.06 -18.05 -33.42
C ARG A 113 -26.21 -18.27 -34.92
N ARG A 114 -26.76 -17.29 -35.64
CA ARG A 114 -26.54 -17.15 -37.08
C ARG A 114 -25.36 -16.20 -37.30
N LEU A 115 -24.24 -16.76 -37.73
CA LEU A 115 -23.16 -16.04 -38.40
C LEU A 115 -23.61 -15.81 -39.84
N GLN A 116 -23.66 -14.55 -40.26
CA GLN A 116 -23.66 -14.19 -41.67
C GLN A 116 -22.73 -12.99 -41.83
N GLU A 117 -21.64 -13.21 -42.56
CA GLU A 117 -20.72 -12.19 -43.04
C GLU A 117 -21.46 -11.29 -44.03
N GLU A 118 -21.41 -9.97 -43.84
CA GLU A 118 -21.22 -9.00 -44.92
C GLU A 118 -20.94 -7.60 -44.37
N ASP A 119 -20.12 -6.90 -45.15
CA ASP A 119 -19.38 -5.69 -44.82
C ASP A 119 -20.18 -4.42 -45.20
N GLN A 120 -19.83 -3.29 -44.56
CA GLN A 120 -20.10 -1.89 -44.93
C GLN A 120 -21.48 -1.20 -44.69
N GLN A 121 -21.33 0.01 -44.11
CA GLN A 121 -22.16 1.23 -44.17
C GLN A 121 -23.29 1.47 -43.13
N LEU A 122 -23.01 2.46 -42.28
CA LEU A 122 -23.84 3.61 -41.86
C LEU A 122 -25.33 3.40 -41.49
N ARG A 123 -25.66 3.95 -40.30
CA ARG A 123 -26.97 4.32 -39.71
C ARG A 123 -27.52 3.34 -38.67
N THR A 124 -27.57 3.87 -37.45
CA THR A 124 -28.42 3.41 -36.35
C THR A 124 -29.86 3.27 -36.83
N SER A 125 -30.33 2.02 -36.96
CA SER A 125 -31.74 1.69 -37.11
C SER A 125 -32.15 0.82 -35.92
N SER A 126 -33.11 1.34 -35.16
CA SER A 126 -33.76 0.71 -34.02
C SER A 126 -34.69 -0.42 -34.49
N LEU A 127 -34.61 -1.58 -33.83
CA LEU A 127 -35.63 -2.64 -33.94
C LEU A 127 -36.92 -2.23 -33.20
N PRO A 128 -38.09 -2.79 -33.59
CA PRO A 128 -39.40 -2.21 -33.27
C PRO A 128 -39.77 -2.31 -31.78
N ALA A 129 -40.40 -1.24 -31.28
CA ALA A 129 -40.89 -1.15 -29.91
C ALA A 129 -42.03 -2.15 -29.67
N ILE A 130 -41.91 -2.94 -28.59
CA ILE A 130 -42.99 -3.73 -28.01
C ILE A 130 -44.08 -2.74 -27.53
N PRO A 131 -45.37 -2.93 -27.86
CA PRO A 131 -46.42 -2.01 -27.42
C PRO A 131 -46.52 -1.97 -25.90
N ASN A 132 -46.58 -0.76 -25.35
CA ASN A 132 -46.81 -0.51 -23.92
C ASN A 132 -48.18 -1.11 -23.50
N PRO A 133 -48.23 -2.00 -22.49
CA PRO A 133 -49.46 -2.69 -22.08
C PRO A 133 -50.45 -1.82 -21.29
N PHE A 134 -50.17 -0.53 -21.05
CA PHE A 134 -51.09 0.38 -20.36
C PHE A 134 -51.21 1.74 -21.08
N PRO A 135 -52.17 1.88 -22.02
CA PRO A 135 -52.39 3.12 -22.78
C PRO A 135 -53.23 4.18 -22.05
N GLU A 136 -53.89 3.83 -20.95
CA GLU A 136 -54.99 4.65 -20.38
C GLU A 136 -54.57 5.69 -19.33
N LEU A 137 -53.27 5.82 -19.02
CA LEU A 137 -52.77 6.84 -18.07
C LEU A 137 -52.28 8.13 -18.73
N CYS A 138 -52.49 8.29 -20.04
CA CYS A 138 -52.20 9.52 -20.77
C CYS A 138 -53.50 10.11 -21.35
N GLY A 139 -54.23 10.86 -20.52
CA GLY A 139 -55.36 11.72 -20.92
C GLY A 139 -55.15 13.15 -20.42
N PRO A 140 -55.60 14.19 -21.17
CA PRO A 140 -55.10 15.55 -21.05
C PRO A 140 -55.85 16.35 -19.98
N GLY A 141 -55.13 16.77 -18.95
CA GLY A 141 -55.63 17.70 -17.95
C GLY A 141 -54.47 18.49 -17.36
N SER A 142 -54.14 19.61 -17.98
CA SER A 142 -53.11 20.56 -17.52
C SER A 142 -53.56 21.28 -16.24
N PRO A 143 -52.68 21.36 -15.21
CA PRO A 143 -52.62 22.50 -14.31
C PRO A 143 -51.33 23.31 -14.56
N PRO A 144 -51.22 24.53 -14.02
CA PRO A 144 -50.72 25.67 -14.77
C PRO A 144 -49.20 25.70 -14.93
N VAL A 145 -48.80 26.27 -16.07
CA VAL A 145 -47.44 26.74 -16.36
C VAL A 145 -46.98 27.67 -15.24
N LEU A 146 -46.12 27.16 -14.36
CA LEU A 146 -45.20 28.01 -13.63
C LEU A 146 -43.98 28.20 -14.52
N THR A 147 -43.83 29.44 -14.96
CA THR A 147 -42.69 30.02 -15.65
C THR A 147 -41.39 29.43 -15.10
N ARG A 148 -40.59 28.89 -16.02
CA ARG A 148 -39.22 28.45 -15.77
C ARG A 148 -38.43 29.65 -15.26
N GLY A 149 -38.40 29.81 -13.94
CA GLY A 149 -37.45 30.64 -13.26
C GLY A 149 -36.07 30.24 -13.75
N SER A 150 -35.38 31.21 -14.33
CA SER A 150 -34.00 31.15 -14.74
C SER A 150 -33.13 30.61 -13.61
N LEU A 151 -32.89 29.29 -13.63
CA LEU A 151 -31.65 28.74 -13.11
C LEU A 151 -30.53 29.41 -13.91
N PRO A 152 -29.51 30.00 -13.27
CA PRO A 152 -28.35 30.48 -14.00
C PRO A 152 -27.82 29.29 -14.83
N PRO A 153 -27.30 29.51 -16.05
CA PRO A 153 -26.64 28.44 -16.77
C PRO A 153 -25.55 27.91 -15.84
N GLY A 154 -25.74 26.70 -15.32
CA GLY A 154 -24.71 26.02 -14.53
C GLY A 154 -23.47 26.03 -15.41
N GLN A 155 -22.43 26.73 -14.98
CA GLN A 155 -21.16 26.76 -15.70
C GLN A 155 -20.80 25.30 -15.98
N ALA A 156 -20.67 24.93 -17.25
CA ALA A 156 -20.15 23.62 -17.61
C ALA A 156 -18.83 23.45 -16.85
N ALA A 157 -18.75 22.44 -15.99
CA ALA A 157 -17.57 22.21 -15.17
C ALA A 157 -16.33 22.21 -16.08
N ALA A 158 -15.39 23.12 -15.80
CA ALA A 158 -14.20 23.28 -16.63
C ALA A 158 -13.43 21.95 -16.64
N LYS A 159 -13.33 21.37 -17.83
CA LYS A 159 -12.59 20.13 -18.09
C LYS A 159 -11.19 20.47 -18.56
N GLN A 160 -10.21 19.69 -18.11
CA GLN A 160 -8.82 19.84 -18.49
C GLN A 160 -8.19 18.48 -18.76
N ASP A 161 -7.36 18.40 -19.80
CA ASP A 161 -6.59 17.20 -20.12
C ASP A 161 -5.30 17.19 -19.31
N VAL A 162 -5.07 16.10 -18.58
CA VAL A 162 -3.81 15.85 -17.85
C VAL A 162 -3.12 14.61 -18.39
N LYS A 163 -1.81 14.70 -18.59
CA LYS A 163 -0.98 13.59 -19.04
C LYS A 163 -0.35 12.85 -17.85
N ILE A 164 -0.73 11.59 -17.67
CA ILE A 164 -0.23 10.71 -16.62
C ILE A 164 0.71 9.68 -17.22
N PHE A 165 1.87 9.49 -16.60
CA PHE A 165 2.89 8.55 -17.03
C PHE A 165 2.95 7.32 -16.11
N SER A 166 3.22 6.18 -16.72
CA SER A 166 3.61 4.95 -16.03
C SER A 166 5.11 4.91 -15.75
N GLU A 167 5.51 3.98 -14.88
CA GLU A 167 6.93 3.76 -14.53
C GLU A 167 7.78 3.20 -15.68
N ASP A 168 7.18 2.77 -16.80
CA ASP A 168 7.86 2.37 -18.03
C ASP A 168 8.01 3.51 -19.05
N GLY A 169 7.49 4.70 -18.73
CA GLY A 169 7.54 5.88 -19.59
C GLY A 169 6.37 5.96 -20.58
N THR A 170 5.48 4.98 -20.62
CA THR A 170 4.20 5.09 -21.34
C THR A 170 3.33 6.14 -20.67
N SER A 171 2.36 6.69 -21.41
CA SER A 171 1.51 7.77 -20.88
C SER A 171 0.11 7.72 -21.46
N LYS A 172 -0.86 8.11 -20.63
CA LYS A 172 -2.24 8.34 -21.04
C LYS A 172 -2.64 9.78 -20.74
N VAL A 173 -3.45 10.34 -21.62
CA VAL A 173 -4.14 11.62 -21.38
C VAL A 173 -5.51 11.32 -20.79
N VAL A 174 -5.84 12.00 -19.70
CA VAL A 174 -7.09 11.82 -18.96
C VAL A 174 -7.75 13.19 -18.81
N GLU A 175 -8.99 13.30 -19.26
CA GLU A 175 -9.85 14.45 -19.00
C GLU A 175 -10.27 14.44 -17.53
N ILE A 176 -9.97 15.52 -16.80
CA ILE A 176 -10.29 15.71 -15.39
C ILE A 176 -11.12 16.98 -15.19
N LEU A 177 -11.85 17.02 -14.07
CA LEU A 177 -12.57 18.21 -13.60
C LEU A 177 -11.67 19.04 -12.70
N ALA A 178 -11.96 20.34 -12.58
CA ALA A 178 -11.19 21.28 -11.75
C ALA A 178 -11.15 20.92 -10.25
N ASP A 179 -12.17 20.23 -9.75
CA ASP A 179 -12.33 19.79 -8.36
C ASP A 179 -11.85 18.35 -8.11
N MET A 180 -11.30 17.68 -9.12
CA MET A 180 -10.86 16.30 -8.99
C MET A 180 -9.60 16.21 -8.10
N THR A 181 -9.70 15.42 -7.02
CA THR A 181 -8.59 15.20 -6.09
C THR A 181 -7.62 14.15 -6.64
N ALA A 182 -6.42 14.09 -6.04
CA ALA A 182 -5.43 13.07 -6.37
C ALA A 182 -5.99 11.65 -6.12
N ARG A 183 -6.83 11.47 -5.10
CA ARG A 183 -7.53 10.21 -4.83
C ARG A 183 -8.51 9.85 -5.94
N ASP A 184 -9.37 10.79 -6.35
CA ASP A 184 -10.37 10.53 -7.38
C ASP A 184 -9.70 10.09 -8.68
N LEU A 185 -8.61 10.76 -9.06
CA LEU A 185 -7.85 10.40 -10.24
C LEU A 185 -7.14 9.05 -10.08
N CYS A 186 -6.57 8.74 -8.90
CA CYS A 186 -6.04 7.40 -8.64
C CYS A 186 -7.11 6.32 -8.81
N GLN A 187 -8.30 6.49 -8.24
CA GLN A 187 -9.41 5.55 -8.36
C GLN A 187 -9.85 5.36 -9.82
N LEU A 188 -9.94 6.45 -10.58
CA LEU A 188 -10.23 6.39 -12.02
C LEU A 188 -9.19 5.58 -12.79
N LEU A 189 -7.90 5.78 -12.51
CA LEU A 189 -6.81 5.06 -13.15
C LEU A 189 -6.78 3.58 -12.76
N VAL A 190 -7.02 3.26 -11.48
CA VAL A 190 -7.16 1.87 -10.99
C VAL A 190 -8.28 1.16 -11.74
N TYR A 191 -9.45 1.79 -11.84
CA TYR A 191 -10.62 1.25 -12.55
C TYR A 191 -10.31 1.02 -14.03
N ARG A 192 -9.76 2.02 -14.73
CA ARG A 192 -9.44 1.93 -16.17
C ARG A 192 -8.33 0.93 -16.49
N SER A 193 -7.44 0.67 -15.54
CA SER A 193 -6.29 -0.22 -15.72
C SER A 193 -6.50 -1.61 -15.11
N HIS A 194 -7.73 -1.91 -14.67
CA HIS A 194 -8.10 -3.18 -14.01
C HIS A 194 -7.15 -3.58 -12.88
N CYS A 195 -6.66 -2.59 -12.12
CA CYS A 195 -5.77 -2.82 -11.00
C CYS A 195 -6.56 -3.22 -9.75
N VAL A 196 -5.91 -3.94 -8.83
CA VAL A 196 -6.47 -4.17 -7.49
C VAL A 196 -6.57 -2.82 -6.79
N ASP A 197 -7.78 -2.46 -6.40
CA ASP A 197 -8.05 -1.27 -5.60
C ASP A 197 -7.55 -1.47 -4.17
N ASP A 198 -6.50 -0.74 -3.83
CA ASP A 198 -5.94 -0.66 -2.50
C ASP A 198 -5.48 0.78 -2.21
N ASN A 199 -5.23 1.09 -0.94
CA ASN A 199 -4.86 2.44 -0.51
C ASN A 199 -3.39 2.80 -0.79
N SER A 200 -2.67 2.01 -1.62
CA SER A 200 -1.25 2.24 -1.92
C SER A 200 -1.01 3.00 -3.22
N TRP A 201 -2.02 3.17 -4.08
CA TRP A 201 -1.89 3.95 -5.31
C TRP A 201 -1.69 5.45 -5.02
N THR A 202 -0.82 6.08 -5.81
CA THR A 202 -0.50 7.50 -5.67
C THR A 202 -0.14 8.13 -7.00
N LEU A 203 -0.46 9.41 -7.13
CA LEU A 203 0.11 10.31 -8.13
C LEU A 203 1.40 10.91 -7.59
N VAL A 204 2.41 10.99 -8.45
CA VAL A 204 3.72 11.55 -8.13
C VAL A 204 3.96 12.78 -8.98
N GLU A 205 4.15 13.94 -8.36
CA GLU A 205 4.71 15.12 -9.01
C GLU A 205 6.22 14.89 -9.18
N HIS A 206 6.65 14.76 -10.42
CA HIS A 206 8.04 14.47 -10.77
C HIS A 206 8.64 15.62 -11.59
N HIS A 207 9.78 16.14 -11.15
CA HIS A 207 10.56 17.20 -11.80
C HIS A 207 11.93 16.64 -12.23
N PRO A 208 12.05 16.08 -13.45
CA PRO A 208 13.32 15.52 -13.94
C PRO A 208 14.46 16.53 -13.91
N HIS A 209 14.19 17.78 -14.32
CA HIS A 209 15.18 18.87 -14.41
C HIS A 209 15.73 19.31 -13.05
N LEU A 210 14.94 19.16 -11.98
CA LEU A 210 15.35 19.44 -10.61
C LEU A 210 15.80 18.19 -9.85
N GLY A 211 15.64 17.00 -10.42
CA GLY A 211 15.88 15.74 -9.70
C GLY A 211 15.03 15.62 -8.43
N LEU A 212 13.78 16.09 -8.48
CA LEU A 212 12.83 16.11 -7.37
C LEU A 212 11.60 15.27 -7.68
N GLU A 213 11.06 14.58 -6.68
CA GLU A 213 9.74 13.97 -6.77
C GLU A 213 9.02 13.95 -5.41
N ARG A 214 7.69 14.02 -5.43
CA ARG A 214 6.86 13.80 -4.23
C ARG A 214 5.57 13.08 -4.62
N CYS A 215 5.04 12.31 -3.68
CA CYS A 215 3.67 11.82 -3.80
C CYS A 215 2.71 12.98 -3.48
N LEU A 216 1.62 13.09 -4.24
CA LEU A 216 0.50 13.95 -3.87
C LEU A 216 -0.24 13.29 -2.71
N GLU A 217 -0.68 14.10 -1.76
CA GLU A 217 -1.65 13.68 -0.76
C GLU A 217 -3.05 13.58 -1.38
N ASP A 218 -3.87 12.68 -0.87
CA ASP A 218 -5.13 12.30 -1.50
C ASP A 218 -6.14 13.43 -1.69
N HIS A 219 -6.11 14.44 -0.82
CA HIS A 219 -7.00 15.59 -0.87
C HIS A 219 -6.49 16.70 -1.81
N GLU A 220 -5.25 16.63 -2.31
CA GLU A 220 -4.71 17.67 -3.17
C GLU A 220 -5.46 17.68 -4.50
N LEU A 221 -5.83 18.88 -4.98
CA LEU A 221 -6.46 19.08 -6.28
C LEU A 221 -5.41 18.98 -7.38
N VAL A 222 -5.63 18.07 -8.33
CA VAL A 222 -4.65 17.77 -9.39
C VAL A 222 -4.36 19.02 -10.24
N VAL A 223 -5.40 19.76 -10.61
CA VAL A 223 -5.28 21.00 -11.40
C VAL A 223 -4.47 22.08 -10.66
N GLN A 224 -4.62 22.19 -9.34
CA GLN A 224 -3.84 23.15 -8.55
C GLN A 224 -2.37 22.79 -8.55
N VAL A 225 -2.02 21.51 -8.34
CA VAL A 225 -0.63 21.05 -8.39
C VAL A 225 -0.04 21.28 -9.78
N GLU A 226 -0.75 20.89 -10.84
CA GLU A 226 -0.30 21.07 -12.22
C GLU A 226 0.00 22.54 -12.56
N SER A 227 -0.81 23.47 -12.05
CA SER A 227 -0.61 24.90 -12.29
C SER A 227 0.75 25.42 -11.79
N THR A 228 1.37 24.73 -10.82
CA THR A 228 2.68 25.04 -10.24
C THR A 228 3.84 24.31 -10.90
N MET A 229 3.56 23.39 -11.82
CA MET A 229 4.58 22.56 -12.48
C MET A 229 5.27 23.32 -13.63
N ALA A 230 6.53 22.94 -13.90
CA ALA A 230 7.24 23.34 -15.12
C ALA A 230 6.85 22.42 -16.28
N SER A 231 7.06 22.86 -17.53
CA SER A 231 6.71 22.11 -18.75
C SER A 231 7.35 20.72 -18.85
N GLU A 232 8.54 20.52 -18.30
CA GLU A 232 9.25 19.23 -18.29
C GLU A 232 8.79 18.28 -17.17
N SER A 233 7.96 18.77 -16.26
CA SER A 233 7.47 18.02 -15.11
C SER A 233 6.37 17.05 -15.54
N LYS A 234 6.20 15.97 -14.77
CA LYS A 234 5.31 14.87 -15.12
C LYS A 234 4.54 14.40 -13.89
N PHE A 235 3.29 14.00 -14.11
CA PHE A 235 2.60 13.13 -13.15
C PHE A 235 2.95 11.68 -13.44
N LEU A 236 3.41 10.95 -12.43
CA LEU A 236 3.57 9.50 -12.51
C LEU A 236 2.47 8.81 -11.70
N PHE A 237 2.02 7.65 -12.14
CA PHE A 237 1.10 6.79 -11.40
C PHE A 237 1.81 5.50 -10.96
N ARG A 238 1.92 5.28 -9.65
CA ARG A 238 2.57 4.08 -9.09
C ARG A 238 2.07 3.76 -7.69
N LYS A 239 2.50 2.62 -7.15
CA LYS A 239 2.28 2.28 -5.73
C LYS A 239 3.29 2.95 -4.81
N ASN A 240 2.86 3.27 -3.60
CA ASN A 240 3.67 3.66 -2.47
C ASN A 240 3.08 3.08 -1.17
N TYR A 241 3.64 1.96 -0.72
CA TYR A 241 3.17 1.26 0.48
C TYR A 241 3.52 1.98 1.80
N ALA A 242 4.49 2.91 1.78
CA ALA A 242 4.90 3.69 2.94
C ALA A 242 4.12 5.00 3.14
N LYS A 243 3.20 5.34 2.24
CA LYS A 243 2.43 6.58 2.25
C LYS A 243 1.87 6.96 3.63
N TYR A 244 1.43 5.96 4.38
CA TYR A 244 0.80 6.10 5.71
C TYR A 244 1.47 5.26 6.81
N GLU A 245 2.75 4.93 6.66
CA GLU A 245 3.42 4.00 7.60
C GLU A 245 3.45 4.53 9.05
N PHE A 246 3.54 5.85 9.22
CA PHE A 246 3.41 6.49 10.53
C PHE A 246 2.09 6.16 11.22
N PHE A 247 0.96 6.17 10.51
CA PHE A 247 -0.34 5.89 11.14
C PHE A 247 -0.55 4.41 11.45
N LYS A 248 0.18 3.52 10.75
CA LYS A 248 0.16 2.08 11.07
C LYS A 248 0.97 1.77 12.32
N ASN A 249 2.12 2.44 12.51
CA ASN A 249 3.09 2.16 13.57
C ASN A 249 3.66 3.44 14.21
N PRO A 250 2.85 4.32 14.85
CA PRO A 250 3.29 5.67 15.23
C PRO A 250 4.42 5.68 16.28
N THR A 251 4.37 4.78 17.26
CA THR A 251 5.26 4.80 18.44
C THR A 251 6.71 4.52 18.13
N ASN A 252 6.96 3.62 17.16
CA ASN A 252 8.32 3.23 16.76
C ASN A 252 8.77 3.95 15.49
N PHE A 253 7.99 4.93 15.02
CA PHE A 253 8.26 5.60 13.75
C PHE A 253 9.43 6.58 13.88
N PHE A 254 9.42 7.40 14.94
CA PHE A 254 10.47 8.40 15.18
C PHE A 254 11.50 7.87 16.20
N PRO A 255 12.81 8.10 15.98
CA PRO A 255 13.81 7.91 17.02
C PRO A 255 13.52 8.80 18.24
N GLU A 256 13.72 8.28 19.45
CA GLU A 256 13.39 8.98 20.70
C GLU A 256 14.02 10.38 20.77
N GLN A 257 15.29 10.51 20.36
CA GLN A 257 16.01 11.78 20.37
C GLN A 257 15.50 12.82 19.35
N MET A 258 14.71 12.40 18.36
CA MET A 258 14.25 13.25 17.26
C MET A 258 13.00 14.06 17.62
N VAL A 259 12.19 13.60 18.57
CA VAL A 259 10.93 14.25 18.93
C VAL A 259 11.04 14.81 20.34
N THR A 260 10.86 16.12 20.48
CA THR A 260 10.78 16.76 21.80
C THR A 260 9.41 17.40 22.01
N TRP A 261 8.84 17.14 23.18
CA TRP A 261 7.54 17.68 23.55
C TRP A 261 7.71 19.05 24.20
N CYS A 262 7.04 20.06 23.65
CA CYS A 262 7.08 21.41 24.23
C CYS A 262 6.42 21.47 25.63
N GLN A 263 5.63 20.44 26.01
CA GLN A 263 5.00 20.29 27.32
C GLN A 263 5.04 18.79 27.70
N GLN A 264 5.64 18.47 28.85
CA GLN A 264 5.78 17.09 29.34
C GLN A 264 4.42 16.58 29.85
N SER A 265 3.93 15.48 29.28
CA SER A 265 3.01 14.59 29.99
C SER A 265 3.26 13.15 29.56
N ASN A 266 3.16 12.23 30.51
CA ASN A 266 3.38 10.79 30.36
C ASN A 266 2.18 10.12 29.68
N GLY A 267 2.09 10.09 28.35
CA GLY A 267 1.03 9.36 27.67
C GLY A 267 1.51 8.44 26.54
N GLY A 268 0.72 7.39 26.33
CA GLY A 268 1.01 6.29 25.41
C GLY A 268 0.65 6.56 23.94
N HIS A 269 0.37 5.49 23.19
CA HIS A 269 0.17 5.46 21.72
C HIS A 269 -0.78 6.54 21.17
N SER A 270 -1.92 6.79 21.84
CA SER A 270 -2.93 7.76 21.41
C SER A 270 -2.43 9.20 21.51
N GLN A 271 -1.60 9.50 22.51
CA GLN A 271 -1.13 10.85 22.78
C GLN A 271 -0.13 11.35 21.72
N LEU A 272 0.75 10.48 21.22
CA LEU A 272 1.69 10.83 20.15
C LEU A 272 0.94 11.24 18.88
N LEU A 273 -0.04 10.45 18.47
CA LEU A 273 -0.86 10.74 17.30
C LEU A 273 -1.67 12.01 17.53
N GLN A 274 -2.37 12.13 18.66
CA GLN A 274 -3.13 13.32 19.03
C GLN A 274 -2.28 14.59 18.98
N ASN A 275 -1.06 14.56 19.50
CA ASN A 275 -0.19 15.73 19.52
C ASN A 275 0.28 16.16 18.12
N PHE A 276 0.41 15.24 17.16
CA PHE A 276 0.70 15.60 15.77
C PHE A 276 -0.53 16.09 15.00
N LEU A 277 -1.73 15.66 15.40
CA LEU A 277 -2.99 16.00 14.74
C LEU A 277 -3.66 17.24 15.32
N ASN A 278 -3.43 17.53 16.59
CA ASN A 278 -3.93 18.72 17.25
C ASN A 278 -3.19 19.93 16.68
N SER A 279 -3.93 20.93 16.22
CA SER A 279 -3.31 22.15 15.68
C SER A 279 -2.63 22.99 16.77
N SER A 280 -3.10 22.94 18.01
CA SER A 280 -2.61 23.80 19.11
C SER A 280 -1.34 23.28 19.79
N SER A 281 -1.11 21.96 19.78
CA SER A 281 0.13 21.33 20.23
C SER A 281 0.88 20.80 19.03
N CYS A 282 2.17 21.06 18.89
CA CYS A 282 2.98 20.41 17.86
C CYS A 282 4.30 19.97 18.48
N PRO A 283 4.69 18.69 18.36
CA PRO A 283 6.02 18.28 18.76
C PRO A 283 7.08 19.08 17.98
N GLU A 284 8.18 19.39 18.64
CA GLU A 284 9.35 19.92 17.96
C GLU A 284 10.20 18.74 17.49
N ILE A 285 10.44 18.69 16.18
CA ILE A 285 11.26 17.66 15.55
C ILE A 285 12.66 18.22 15.36
N GLN A 286 13.68 17.48 15.78
CA GLN A 286 15.05 17.98 15.89
C GLN A 286 16.08 16.95 15.45
N GLY A 287 17.26 17.44 15.05
CA GLY A 287 18.39 16.58 14.73
C GLY A 287 19.38 17.23 13.79
N PHE A 288 20.45 16.52 13.50
CA PHE A 288 21.44 16.98 12.52
C PHE A 288 21.02 16.65 11.10
N LEU A 289 21.19 17.62 10.21
CA LEU A 289 21.05 17.45 8.77
C LEU A 289 22.21 18.15 8.06
N HIS A 290 22.61 17.62 6.91
CA HIS A 290 23.44 18.38 5.99
C HIS A 290 22.55 19.33 5.21
N VAL A 291 22.78 20.64 5.36
CA VAL A 291 22.04 21.68 4.66
C VAL A 291 22.94 22.24 3.56
N LYS A 292 22.42 22.30 2.34
CA LYS A 292 23.15 22.88 1.22
C LYS A 292 23.14 24.39 1.31
N GLU A 293 24.30 25.01 1.11
CA GLU A 293 24.37 26.47 1.03
C GLU A 293 23.72 26.98 -0.27
N LEU A 294 22.99 28.09 -0.16
CA LEU A 294 22.30 28.70 -1.30
C LEU A 294 23.31 29.19 -2.34
N GLY A 295 23.06 28.87 -3.60
CA GLY A 295 23.94 29.24 -4.72
C GLY A 295 25.32 28.55 -4.76
N ARG A 296 25.69 27.73 -3.75
CA ARG A 296 26.98 27.04 -3.67
C ARG A 296 26.82 25.53 -3.75
N LYS A 297 27.88 24.80 -4.09
CA LYS A 297 27.88 23.31 -4.06
C LYS A 297 28.27 22.73 -2.68
N SER A 298 28.59 23.59 -1.72
CA SER A 298 28.96 23.22 -0.36
C SER A 298 27.75 22.80 0.49
N TRP A 299 28.01 21.86 1.39
CA TRP A 299 27.06 21.35 2.38
C TRP A 299 27.63 21.54 3.77
N ARG A 300 26.77 21.86 4.74
CA ARG A 300 27.14 22.01 6.16
C ARG A 300 26.25 21.16 7.02
N LYS A 301 26.85 20.39 7.93
CA LYS A 301 26.09 19.68 8.97
C LYS A 301 25.66 20.70 10.03
N LEU A 302 24.35 20.91 10.13
CA LEU A 302 23.74 21.87 11.04
C LEU A 302 22.74 21.14 11.93
N TYR A 303 22.56 21.66 13.15
CA TYR A 303 21.45 21.23 14.00
C TYR A 303 20.18 21.94 13.54
N VAL A 304 19.15 21.18 13.21
CA VAL A 304 17.90 21.65 12.62
C VAL A 304 16.75 21.35 13.58
N CYS A 305 15.81 22.28 13.69
CA CYS A 305 14.55 22.06 14.37
C CYS A 305 13.37 22.47 13.47
N LEU A 306 12.34 21.65 13.47
CA LEU A 306 11.09 21.88 12.77
C LEU A 306 10.01 22.23 13.79
N ARG A 307 9.36 23.36 13.53
CA ARG A 307 8.26 23.92 14.30
C ARG A 307 7.10 24.22 13.36
N ARG A 308 5.93 24.52 13.92
CA ARG A 308 4.74 24.91 13.14
C ARG A 308 5.00 26.07 12.17
N SER A 309 5.80 27.04 12.58
CA SER A 309 6.17 28.21 11.76
C SER A 309 7.18 27.91 10.66
N GLY A 310 7.82 26.74 10.67
CA GLY A 310 8.77 26.33 9.64
C GLY A 310 9.99 25.57 10.17
N LEU A 311 10.93 25.38 9.26
CA LEU A 311 12.20 24.70 9.51
C LEU A 311 13.30 25.71 9.83
N TYR A 312 14.02 25.51 10.92
CA TYR A 312 15.08 26.38 11.41
C TYR A 312 16.40 25.62 11.55
N CYS A 313 17.52 26.32 11.39
CA CYS A 313 18.82 25.80 11.81
C CYS A 313 19.42 26.65 12.94
N SER A 314 20.16 26.00 13.83
CA SER A 314 20.97 26.65 14.85
C SER A 314 22.25 27.24 14.23
N THR A 315 22.55 28.48 14.57
CA THR A 315 23.82 29.15 14.27
C THR A 315 24.88 28.90 15.34
N LYS A 316 24.51 28.29 16.49
CA LYS A 316 25.39 28.03 17.63
C LYS A 316 25.19 26.62 18.19
N GLY A 317 25.93 25.65 17.66
CA GLY A 317 25.87 24.25 18.11
C GLY A 317 24.45 23.70 18.05
N VAL A 318 23.97 23.15 19.16
CA VAL A 318 22.59 22.62 19.31
C VAL A 318 21.64 23.60 20.01
N SER A 319 22.03 24.88 20.17
CA SER A 319 21.20 25.87 20.85
C SER A 319 19.88 26.12 20.10
N LYS A 320 18.79 26.20 20.86
CA LYS A 320 17.45 26.50 20.37
C LYS A 320 16.92 27.85 20.85
N GLU A 321 17.79 28.68 21.42
CA GLU A 321 17.42 30.03 21.79
C GLU A 321 17.02 30.81 20.53
N PRO A 322 15.95 31.63 20.55
CA PRO A 322 15.48 32.35 19.37
C PRO A 322 16.57 33.16 18.65
N ARG A 323 17.53 33.74 19.40
CA ARG A 323 18.68 34.49 18.85
C ARG A 323 19.66 33.64 18.04
N HIS A 324 19.69 32.32 18.27
CA HIS A 324 20.54 31.38 17.56
C HIS A 324 19.79 30.63 16.44
N LEU A 325 18.47 30.83 16.29
CA LEU A 325 17.69 30.16 15.26
C LEU A 325 17.56 31.02 14.01
N GLN A 326 17.92 30.44 12.88
CA GLN A 326 17.73 31.04 11.55
C GLN A 326 16.70 30.24 10.78
N LEU A 327 15.66 30.91 10.26
CA LEU A 327 14.64 30.29 9.42
C LEU A 327 15.26 29.83 8.08
N LEU A 328 15.07 28.56 7.76
CA LEU A 328 15.45 27.98 6.47
C LEU A 328 14.29 28.03 5.46
N ALA A 329 13.10 27.59 5.88
CA ALA A 329 11.92 27.47 5.01
C ALA A 329 10.61 27.48 5.81
N GLY A 330 9.57 28.13 5.27
CA GLY A 330 8.17 27.95 5.72
C GLY A 330 7.50 26.78 4.99
N LEU A 331 6.59 26.07 5.67
CA LEU A 331 5.90 24.88 5.11
C LEU A 331 4.55 25.19 4.43
N GLU A 332 3.90 26.29 4.78
CA GLU A 332 2.56 26.64 4.29
C GLU A 332 2.53 26.76 2.75
N GLU A 333 3.44 27.59 2.21
CA GLU A 333 3.58 27.85 0.76
C GLU A 333 4.66 27.00 0.07
N SER A 334 5.09 25.91 0.71
CA SER A 334 6.12 25.03 0.17
C SER A 334 5.67 23.57 0.18
N SER A 335 6.29 22.78 -0.68
CA SER A 335 6.09 21.33 -0.75
C SER A 335 7.42 20.60 -0.51
N VAL A 336 7.34 19.42 0.09
CA VAL A 336 8.51 18.61 0.44
C VAL A 336 8.69 17.52 -0.61
N PHE A 337 9.90 17.44 -1.17
CA PHE A 337 10.28 16.53 -2.24
C PHE A 337 11.45 15.64 -1.83
N SER A 338 11.46 14.41 -2.32
CA SER A 338 12.62 13.53 -2.29
C SER A 338 13.61 13.93 -3.39
N LEU A 339 14.91 13.81 -3.12
CA LEU A 339 15.93 13.95 -4.17
C LEU A 339 16.18 12.61 -4.86
N THR A 340 15.96 12.56 -6.17
CA THR A 340 16.19 11.37 -6.99
C THR A 340 17.63 11.28 -7.51
N ALA A 341 18.32 12.42 -7.65
CA ALA A 341 19.68 12.51 -8.20
C ALA A 341 20.62 13.37 -7.32
N GLY A 342 20.44 13.35 -6.00
CA GLY A 342 21.11 14.26 -5.05
C GLY A 342 22.63 14.33 -5.17
N ARG A 343 23.33 13.19 -5.19
CA ARG A 343 24.80 13.16 -5.31
C ARG A 343 25.27 13.71 -6.66
N LYS A 344 24.70 13.20 -7.75
CA LYS A 344 25.11 13.54 -9.12
C LYS A 344 24.85 15.00 -9.47
N GLN A 345 23.70 15.53 -9.08
CA GLN A 345 23.26 16.88 -9.47
C GLN A 345 23.72 17.97 -8.50
N TYR A 346 23.74 17.67 -7.19
CA TYR A 346 23.96 18.68 -6.15
C TYR A 346 25.17 18.41 -5.25
N GLY A 347 25.92 17.33 -5.49
CA GLY A 347 27.05 16.95 -4.65
C GLY A 347 26.64 16.57 -3.22
N ALA A 348 25.44 16.01 -3.06
CA ALA A 348 24.91 15.64 -1.75
C ALA A 348 25.85 14.65 -1.00
N PRO A 349 26.03 14.79 0.33
CA PRO A 349 26.88 13.89 1.12
C PRO A 349 26.39 12.44 1.15
N THR A 350 25.06 12.23 1.14
CA THR A 350 24.42 10.91 1.13
C THR A 350 23.37 10.83 0.01
N ASP A 351 22.80 9.63 -0.20
CA ASP A 351 21.68 9.43 -1.14
C ASP A 351 20.32 9.79 -0.52
N HIS A 352 20.30 10.14 0.77
CA HIS A 352 19.09 10.38 1.57
C HIS A 352 18.75 11.88 1.60
N GLY A 353 18.75 12.49 0.42
CA GLY A 353 18.39 13.89 0.22
C GLY A 353 16.87 14.13 0.17
N PHE A 354 16.43 15.26 0.72
CA PHE A 354 15.10 15.82 0.51
C PHE A 354 15.16 17.35 0.33
N CYS A 355 14.12 17.96 -0.20
CA CYS A 355 14.07 19.38 -0.53
C CYS A 355 12.75 20.01 -0.07
N ILE A 356 12.81 21.23 0.45
CA ILE A 356 11.64 22.09 0.61
C ILE A 356 11.66 23.11 -0.54
N LYS A 357 10.69 22.96 -1.45
CA LYS A 357 10.54 23.80 -2.65
C LYS A 357 9.32 24.70 -2.46
N PRO A 358 9.47 26.04 -2.51
CA PRO A 358 8.33 26.95 -2.54
C PRO A 358 7.46 26.69 -3.78
N ASN A 359 6.14 26.68 -3.64
CA ASN A 359 5.22 26.30 -4.72
C ASN A 359 5.29 27.23 -5.94
N LYS A 360 5.68 28.49 -5.74
CA LYS A 360 5.84 29.49 -6.81
C LYS A 360 7.08 29.23 -7.70
N VAL A 361 8.04 28.44 -7.21
CA VAL A 361 9.30 28.16 -7.91
C VAL A 361 9.10 27.04 -8.91
N ARG A 362 9.37 27.29 -10.20
CA ARG A 362 9.29 26.27 -11.25
C ARG A 362 10.65 25.71 -11.66
N ASN A 363 11.60 26.59 -11.93
CA ASN A 363 12.91 26.24 -12.52
C ASN A 363 14.12 26.71 -11.67
N GLU A 364 13.91 27.59 -10.69
CA GLU A 364 14.99 28.29 -10.01
C GLU A 364 15.64 27.46 -8.91
N THR A 365 16.74 26.80 -9.24
CA THR A 365 17.51 25.96 -8.30
C THR A 365 18.12 26.73 -7.12
N LYS A 366 18.25 28.06 -7.21
CA LYS A 366 18.83 28.91 -6.17
C LYS A 366 17.92 29.07 -4.95
N GLU A 367 16.61 28.92 -5.13
CA GLU A 367 15.63 29.07 -4.05
C GLU A 367 15.35 27.75 -3.33
N LEU A 368 15.72 26.62 -3.93
CA LEU A 368 15.55 25.29 -3.35
C LEU A 368 16.32 25.15 -2.03
N ARG A 369 15.61 24.72 -0.99
CA ARG A 369 16.21 24.36 0.30
C ARG A 369 16.50 22.86 0.29
N LEU A 370 17.74 22.51 -0.01
CA LEU A 370 18.20 21.12 -0.09
C LEU A 370 18.80 20.66 1.25
N LEU A 371 18.33 19.51 1.72
CA LEU A 371 18.74 18.88 2.97
C LEU A 371 19.12 17.41 2.71
N CYS A 372 19.97 16.85 3.55
CA CYS A 372 20.43 15.47 3.42
C CYS A 372 20.58 14.83 4.80
N ALA A 373 19.86 13.73 5.01
CA ALA A 373 19.93 12.91 6.23
C ALA A 373 21.14 11.95 6.17
N GLU A 374 21.49 11.35 7.31
CA GLU A 374 22.58 10.37 7.39
C GLU A 374 22.15 9.01 6.81
N ASP A 375 20.89 8.65 6.98
CA ASP A 375 20.30 7.39 6.52
C ASP A 375 18.85 7.56 6.02
N GLU A 376 18.28 6.46 5.54
CA GLU A 376 16.93 6.40 4.98
C GLU A 376 15.84 6.63 6.03
N GLN A 377 16.04 6.12 7.25
CA GLN A 377 15.11 6.29 8.37
C GLN A 377 14.99 7.78 8.72
N GLY A 378 16.12 8.47 8.85
CA GLY A 378 16.17 9.90 9.13
C GLY A 378 15.46 10.70 8.05
N ARG A 379 15.72 10.42 6.76
CA ARG A 379 15.00 11.08 5.66
C ARG A 379 13.49 10.87 5.75
N THR A 380 13.07 9.61 5.94
CA THR A 380 11.66 9.24 6.02
C THR A 380 10.97 9.93 7.20
N CYS A 381 11.64 9.99 8.35
CA CYS A 381 11.16 10.70 9.53
C CYS A 381 10.99 12.20 9.26
N TRP A 382 12.01 12.88 8.74
CA TRP A 382 11.96 14.32 8.45
C TRP A 382 10.87 14.66 7.44
N MET A 383 10.77 13.91 6.35
CA MET A 383 9.73 14.13 5.34
C MET A 383 8.33 13.90 5.92
N THR A 384 8.14 12.85 6.72
CA THR A 384 6.85 12.55 7.34
C THR A 384 6.47 13.59 8.39
N ALA A 385 7.43 14.07 9.19
CA ALA A 385 7.24 15.17 10.12
C ALA A 385 6.78 16.44 9.40
N CYS A 386 7.44 16.82 8.30
CA CYS A 386 7.00 17.97 7.50
C CYS A 386 5.58 17.79 6.94
N ARG A 387 5.22 16.58 6.46
CA ARG A 387 3.87 16.27 5.99
C ARG A 387 2.83 16.39 7.10
N LEU A 388 3.12 15.83 8.28
CA LEU A 388 2.25 15.92 9.46
C LEU A 388 2.05 17.39 9.88
N LEU A 389 3.10 18.19 9.92
CA LEU A 389 2.97 19.62 10.26
C LEU A 389 2.22 20.42 9.20
N LYS A 390 2.42 20.12 7.92
CA LYS A 390 1.77 20.84 6.82
C LYS A 390 0.28 20.51 6.73
N TYR A 391 -0.08 19.23 6.85
CA TYR A 391 -1.43 18.75 6.55
C TYR A 391 -2.24 18.30 7.77
N GLY A 392 -1.58 17.93 8.87
CA GLY A 392 -2.21 17.56 10.14
C GLY A 392 -3.35 16.56 9.97
N MET A 393 -4.54 16.95 10.44
CA MET A 393 -5.76 16.15 10.40
C MET A 393 -6.17 15.70 8.99
N LEU A 394 -5.93 16.52 7.95
CA LEU A 394 -6.25 16.13 6.56
C LEU A 394 -5.49 14.86 6.16
N LEU A 395 -4.26 14.70 6.63
CA LEU A 395 -3.45 13.53 6.32
C LEU A 395 -3.98 12.27 7.03
N TYR A 396 -4.50 12.43 8.25
CA TYR A 396 -5.13 11.34 8.99
C TYR A 396 -6.49 10.95 8.40
N GLN A 397 -7.30 11.93 7.97
CA GLN A 397 -8.53 11.69 7.23
C GLN A 397 -8.25 10.90 5.96
N ASN A 398 -7.23 11.29 5.17
CA ASN A 398 -6.81 10.53 4.00
C ASN A 398 -6.50 9.05 4.34
N TYR A 399 -5.82 8.79 5.45
CA TYR A 399 -5.52 7.43 5.91
C TYR A 399 -6.77 6.64 6.32
N ARG A 400 -7.70 7.28 7.04
CA ARG A 400 -8.91 6.62 7.58
C ARG A 400 -9.95 6.28 6.52
N ILE A 401 -9.93 6.92 5.35
CA ILE A 401 -10.93 6.65 4.31
C ILE A 401 -10.89 5.16 3.97
N PRO A 402 -11.98 4.40 4.24
CA PRO A 402 -12.07 3.01 3.86
C PRO A 402 -11.87 2.91 2.34
N PRO A 403 -11.29 1.82 1.82
CA PRO A 403 -11.36 1.54 0.39
C PRO A 403 -12.83 1.64 0.00
N GLN A 404 -13.19 2.70 -0.74
CA GLN A 404 -14.57 2.90 -1.15
C GLN A 404 -14.84 1.81 -2.18
N ARG A 405 -15.44 0.71 -1.75
CA ARG A 405 -16.31 -0.10 -2.61
C ARG A 405 -17.53 0.74 -2.96
N LYS A 406 -17.35 1.87 -3.62
CA LYS A 406 -18.46 2.60 -4.22
C LYS A 406 -18.99 1.70 -5.32
N ALA A 407 -20.25 1.30 -5.17
CA ALA A 407 -21.05 0.80 -6.25
C ALA A 407 -20.89 1.76 -7.43
N LEU A 408 -20.48 1.21 -8.58
CA LEU A 408 -20.24 1.95 -9.81
C LEU A 408 -21.37 2.96 -10.05
N LEU A 409 -21.00 4.22 -10.34
CA LEU A 409 -21.92 5.17 -10.95
C LEU A 409 -22.58 4.50 -12.19
N PRO A 410 -23.91 4.63 -12.38
CA PRO A 410 -24.63 3.86 -13.37
C PRO A 410 -24.41 4.44 -14.77
N SER A 411 -23.33 4.02 -15.43
CA SER A 411 -23.27 4.02 -16.89
C SER A 411 -23.55 2.60 -17.35
N PHE A 412 -24.71 2.42 -17.98
CA PHE A 412 -25.37 1.18 -18.40
C PHE A 412 -26.23 0.48 -17.32
N SER A 413 -27.50 0.86 -17.33
CA SER A 413 -28.61 0.01 -16.88
C SER A 413 -28.67 -1.24 -17.76
N THR A 414 -27.88 -2.25 -17.41
CA THR A 414 -28.34 -3.64 -17.52
C THR A 414 -28.76 -4.05 -16.13
N PRO A 415 -29.96 -4.61 -15.91
CA PRO A 415 -30.41 -4.99 -14.59
C PRO A 415 -29.55 -6.16 -14.10
N VAL A 416 -28.47 -5.84 -13.39
CA VAL A 416 -27.74 -6.81 -12.59
C VAL A 416 -28.63 -7.09 -11.40
N ARG A 417 -29.38 -8.20 -11.47
CA ARG A 417 -30.14 -8.71 -10.33
C ARG A 417 -29.16 -8.86 -9.18
N SER A 418 -29.52 -8.30 -8.02
CA SER A 418 -28.86 -8.58 -6.75
C SER A 418 -28.74 -10.10 -6.59
N VAL A 419 -27.53 -10.63 -6.77
CA VAL A 419 -27.25 -12.05 -6.55
C VAL A 419 -26.97 -12.17 -5.06
N SER A 420 -28.02 -12.44 -4.28
CA SER A 420 -27.87 -12.87 -2.89
C SER A 420 -26.96 -14.11 -2.84
N GLU A 421 -26.24 -14.35 -1.75
CA GLU A 421 -25.45 -15.59 -1.58
C GLU A 421 -26.31 -16.86 -1.77
N ASN A 422 -27.63 -16.74 -1.63
CA ASN A 422 -28.61 -17.79 -1.91
C ASN A 422 -28.89 -18.02 -3.41
N SER A 423 -28.25 -17.28 -4.31
CA SER A 423 -28.38 -17.40 -5.77
C SER A 423 -27.15 -18.00 -6.46
N LEU A 424 -26.12 -18.40 -5.70
CA LEU A 424 -25.00 -19.16 -6.22
C LEU A 424 -25.40 -20.63 -6.36
N VAL A 425 -25.18 -21.19 -7.54
CA VAL A 425 -25.44 -22.61 -7.83
C VAL A 425 -24.16 -23.29 -8.27
N ALA A 426 -23.92 -24.51 -7.79
CA ALA A 426 -22.77 -25.29 -8.23
C ALA A 426 -22.93 -25.66 -9.71
N MET A 427 -21.88 -25.50 -10.51
CA MET A 427 -21.88 -25.78 -11.94
C MET A 427 -20.89 -26.91 -12.27
N ASP A 428 -21.29 -27.80 -13.18
CA ASP A 428 -20.46 -28.88 -13.70
C ASP A 428 -20.14 -28.63 -15.19
N PHE A 429 -18.85 -28.53 -15.50
CA PHE A 429 -18.33 -28.36 -16.87
C PHE A 429 -17.66 -29.62 -17.43
N SER A 430 -17.85 -30.78 -16.79
CA SER A 430 -17.23 -32.05 -17.23
C SER A 430 -17.78 -32.59 -18.56
N GLY A 431 -18.87 -32.02 -19.09
CA GLY A 431 -19.44 -32.32 -20.41
C GLY A 431 -19.13 -31.27 -21.49
N GLN A 432 -19.65 -31.47 -22.70
CA GLN A 432 -19.49 -30.50 -23.81
C GLN A 432 -20.22 -29.16 -23.58
N THR A 433 -21.16 -29.12 -22.64
CA THR A 433 -21.91 -27.93 -22.22
C THR A 433 -22.00 -27.91 -20.70
N GLY A 434 -21.73 -26.75 -20.09
CA GLY A 434 -21.85 -26.58 -18.63
C GLY A 434 -23.28 -26.77 -18.15
N ARG A 435 -23.47 -27.46 -17.02
CA ARG A 435 -24.78 -27.70 -16.38
C ARG A 435 -24.80 -27.20 -14.94
N VAL A 436 -25.98 -26.83 -14.44
CA VAL A 436 -26.20 -26.52 -13.02
C VAL A 436 -26.40 -27.83 -12.26
N ILE A 437 -25.73 -27.98 -11.11
CA ILE A 437 -25.93 -29.08 -10.17
C ILE A 437 -27.04 -28.67 -9.19
N GLU A 438 -28.26 -29.17 -9.44
CA GLU A 438 -29.43 -28.84 -8.61
C GLU A 438 -29.52 -29.71 -7.36
N ASN A 439 -29.02 -30.94 -7.41
CA ASN A 439 -29.07 -31.86 -6.28
C ASN A 439 -28.01 -31.50 -5.21
N PRO A 440 -28.42 -31.14 -3.97
CA PRO A 440 -27.47 -30.74 -2.91
C PRO A 440 -26.46 -31.83 -2.54
N ALA A 441 -26.87 -33.11 -2.60
CA ALA A 441 -25.97 -34.23 -2.31
C ALA A 441 -24.94 -34.43 -3.43
N GLU A 442 -25.31 -34.17 -4.69
CA GLU A 442 -24.39 -34.16 -5.84
C GLU A 442 -23.40 -33.00 -5.72
N ALA A 443 -23.87 -31.81 -5.34
CA ALA A 443 -23.02 -30.64 -5.13
C ALA A 443 -22.02 -30.84 -3.98
N GLN A 444 -22.45 -31.42 -2.86
CA GLN A 444 -21.56 -31.78 -1.75
C GLN A 444 -20.55 -32.85 -2.15
N SER A 445 -20.98 -33.87 -2.90
CA SER A 445 -20.09 -34.90 -3.41
C SER A 445 -19.06 -34.33 -4.39
N ALA A 446 -19.46 -33.42 -5.28
CA ALA A 446 -18.57 -32.74 -6.21
C ALA A 446 -17.58 -31.83 -5.48
N ALA A 447 -18.02 -31.08 -4.47
CA ALA A 447 -17.15 -30.25 -3.64
C ALA A 447 -16.15 -31.09 -2.81
N LEU A 448 -16.59 -32.23 -2.26
CA LEU A 448 -15.72 -33.18 -1.57
C LEU A 448 -14.74 -33.83 -2.55
N GLU A 449 -15.20 -34.25 -3.73
CA GLU A 449 -14.36 -34.83 -4.78
C GLU A 449 -13.34 -33.81 -5.29
N GLU A 450 -13.71 -32.54 -5.48
CA GLU A 450 -12.80 -31.46 -5.84
C GLU A 450 -11.80 -31.15 -4.72
N GLY A 451 -12.25 -31.11 -3.46
CA GLY A 451 -11.37 -30.94 -2.29
C GLY A 451 -10.43 -32.13 -2.08
N HIS A 452 -10.85 -33.34 -2.45
CA HIS A 452 -9.99 -34.53 -2.51
C HIS A 452 -9.11 -34.55 -3.77
N ALA A 453 -9.54 -34.00 -4.89
CA ALA A 453 -8.76 -33.83 -6.13
C ALA A 453 -7.74 -32.70 -6.02
N TRP A 454 -7.98 -31.70 -5.18
CA TRP A 454 -7.01 -30.66 -4.82
C TRP A 454 -5.92 -31.25 -3.93
N ARG A 455 -6.32 -32.01 -2.89
CA ARG A 455 -5.39 -32.81 -2.07
C ARG A 455 -4.65 -33.89 -2.88
N LYS A 456 -5.31 -34.53 -3.85
CA LYS A 456 -4.70 -35.50 -4.77
C LYS A 456 -3.88 -34.84 -5.88
N ARG A 457 -4.16 -33.62 -6.35
CA ARG A 457 -3.26 -32.86 -7.24
C ARG A 457 -1.94 -32.55 -6.53
N SER A 458 -2.02 -32.27 -5.23
CA SER A 458 -0.85 -32.12 -4.36
C SER A 458 -0.06 -33.43 -4.12
N THR A 459 -0.62 -34.61 -4.42
CA THR A 459 0.04 -35.93 -4.23
C THR A 459 0.22 -36.76 -5.52
N ARG A 460 -0.49 -36.46 -6.62
CA ARG A 460 -0.41 -37.13 -7.94
C ARG A 460 0.64 -36.52 -8.86
N MET A 461 1.25 -35.39 -8.50
CA MET A 461 2.54 -35.00 -9.07
C MET A 461 3.64 -36.03 -8.74
N ASN A 462 3.44 -36.90 -7.74
CA ASN A 462 4.47 -37.84 -7.28
C ASN A 462 4.19 -39.32 -7.58
N ILE A 463 3.04 -39.72 -8.14
CA ILE A 463 2.73 -41.14 -8.38
C ILE A 463 1.88 -41.31 -9.65
N LEU A 464 2.51 -41.17 -10.82
CA LEU A 464 2.33 -42.09 -11.95
C LEU A 464 3.49 -41.90 -12.92
N GLY A 465 4.56 -42.67 -12.71
CA GLY A 465 5.53 -42.96 -13.74
C GLY A 465 4.84 -43.73 -14.87
N SER A 466 4.55 -43.04 -15.96
CA SER A 466 4.58 -43.64 -17.29
C SER A 466 5.45 -42.73 -18.13
N GLN A 467 6.67 -43.20 -18.36
CA GLN A 467 7.62 -42.55 -19.25
C GLN A 467 7.01 -42.47 -20.65
N SER A 468 6.77 -41.25 -21.12
CA SER A 468 6.81 -40.96 -22.56
C SER A 468 7.98 -39.99 -22.79
N PRO A 469 8.96 -40.28 -23.66
CA PRO A 469 10.29 -39.64 -23.59
C PRO A 469 10.38 -38.22 -24.18
N LEU A 470 9.28 -37.48 -24.32
CA LEU A 470 9.30 -36.19 -25.00
C LEU A 470 8.38 -35.17 -24.30
N HIS A 471 9.04 -34.21 -23.64
CA HIS A 471 8.55 -32.92 -23.12
C HIS A 471 7.83 -32.90 -21.76
N PRO A 472 8.43 -32.28 -20.72
CA PRO A 472 7.65 -31.79 -19.57
C PRO A 472 6.64 -30.74 -20.07
N SER A 473 5.43 -30.74 -19.52
CA SER A 473 4.38 -29.81 -19.90
C SER A 473 4.85 -28.36 -19.77
N THR A 474 5.09 -27.70 -20.89
CA THR A 474 5.67 -26.35 -21.02
C THR A 474 4.83 -25.24 -20.37
N LEU A 475 3.58 -25.52 -20.00
CA LEU A 475 2.69 -24.54 -19.37
C LEU A 475 3.04 -24.27 -17.89
N SER A 476 3.35 -25.30 -17.10
CA SER A 476 3.71 -25.17 -15.67
C SER A 476 5.00 -24.36 -15.48
N THR A 477 5.94 -24.44 -16.43
CA THR A 477 7.23 -23.75 -16.33
C THR A 477 7.15 -22.25 -16.61
N VAL A 478 5.99 -21.71 -17.00
CA VAL A 478 5.84 -20.31 -17.46
C VAL A 478 4.77 -19.52 -16.69
N ILE A 479 3.91 -20.17 -15.88
CA ILE A 479 2.82 -19.48 -15.15
C ILE A 479 3.29 -18.37 -14.21
N HIS A 480 4.52 -18.46 -13.69
CA HIS A 480 5.10 -17.40 -12.87
C HIS A 480 5.31 -16.10 -13.66
N ARG A 481 5.46 -16.18 -14.99
CA ARG A 481 5.67 -15.00 -15.85
C ARG A 481 4.43 -14.12 -15.99
N THR A 482 3.24 -14.65 -15.67
CA THR A 482 2.00 -13.87 -15.65
C THR A 482 1.75 -13.23 -14.28
N GLN A 483 2.59 -13.50 -13.29
CA GLN A 483 2.41 -12.99 -11.93
C GLN A 483 2.96 -11.58 -11.81
N HIS A 484 2.20 -10.67 -11.19
CA HIS A 484 2.60 -9.27 -11.02
C HIS A 484 3.87 -9.09 -10.18
N TRP A 485 4.17 -10.04 -9.29
CA TRP A 485 5.39 -10.03 -8.49
C TRP A 485 6.64 -10.49 -9.25
N PHE A 486 6.51 -11.01 -10.47
CA PHE A 486 7.62 -11.46 -11.31
C PHE A 486 7.98 -10.41 -12.35
N HIS A 487 9.23 -9.94 -12.32
CA HIS A 487 9.72 -8.84 -13.15
C HIS A 487 10.67 -9.29 -14.27
N GLY A 488 10.84 -10.61 -14.46
CA GLY A 488 11.69 -11.17 -15.51
C GLY A 488 13.14 -10.69 -15.44
N ARG A 489 13.69 -10.26 -16.58
CA ARG A 489 15.11 -9.90 -16.75
C ARG A 489 15.41 -8.46 -16.37
N ILE A 490 15.17 -8.08 -15.13
CA ILE A 490 15.65 -6.81 -14.58
C ILE A 490 16.97 -6.98 -13.83
N SER A 491 17.80 -5.93 -13.82
CA SER A 491 19.06 -5.95 -13.06
C SER A 491 18.81 -5.87 -11.55
N ARG A 492 19.86 -6.15 -10.77
CA ARG A 492 19.83 -5.95 -9.31
C ARG A 492 19.57 -4.48 -8.96
N GLU A 493 20.19 -3.57 -9.68
CA GLU A 493 20.09 -2.13 -9.44
C GLU A 493 18.67 -1.64 -9.74
N GLU A 494 18.07 -2.16 -10.82
CA GLU A 494 16.69 -1.87 -11.18
C GLU A 494 15.70 -2.42 -10.15
N SER A 495 15.90 -3.65 -9.66
CA SER A 495 15.04 -4.20 -8.61
C SER A 495 15.11 -3.39 -7.31
N HIS A 496 16.30 -2.89 -6.96
CA HIS A 496 16.47 -1.98 -5.83
C HIS A 496 15.75 -0.66 -6.05
N ARG A 497 15.83 -0.10 -7.27
CA ARG A 497 15.15 1.16 -7.63
C ARG A 497 13.64 1.03 -7.48
N ILE A 498 13.04 -0.06 -7.98
CA ILE A 498 11.60 -0.31 -7.87
C ILE A 498 11.16 -0.42 -6.41
N ILE A 499 11.87 -1.21 -5.60
CA ILE A 499 11.57 -1.36 -4.16
C ILE A 499 11.67 -0.01 -3.42
N LYS A 500 12.66 0.83 -3.75
CA LYS A 500 12.79 2.18 -3.20
C LYS A 500 11.61 3.07 -3.55
N GLN A 501 11.19 3.05 -4.81
CA GLN A 501 10.10 3.90 -5.31
C GLN A 501 8.72 3.55 -4.73
N GLN A 502 8.52 2.29 -4.33
CA GLN A 502 7.26 1.81 -3.76
C GLN A 502 7.23 1.79 -2.22
N GLY A 503 8.25 2.35 -1.56
CA GLY A 503 8.14 2.77 -0.15
C GLY A 503 9.00 2.03 0.87
N LEU A 504 9.86 1.08 0.51
CA LEU A 504 10.78 0.39 1.46
C LEU A 504 10.10 -0.17 2.74
N VAL A 505 8.86 -0.64 2.64
CA VAL A 505 8.16 -1.27 3.77
C VAL A 505 8.55 -2.73 3.94
N ASP A 506 8.46 -3.21 5.17
CA ASP A 506 8.78 -4.61 5.49
C ASP A 506 7.90 -5.59 4.73
N GLY A 507 8.56 -6.57 4.11
CA GLY A 507 7.89 -7.60 3.32
C GLY A 507 7.49 -7.15 1.91
N LEU A 508 7.89 -5.94 1.47
CA LEU A 508 7.82 -5.54 0.06
C LEU A 508 8.82 -6.35 -0.76
N PHE A 509 8.38 -6.98 -1.85
CA PHE A 509 9.25 -7.87 -2.63
C PHE A 509 8.95 -7.90 -4.13
N LEU A 510 9.88 -8.48 -4.88
CA LEU A 510 9.69 -8.94 -6.26
C LEU A 510 10.60 -10.13 -6.54
N LEU A 511 10.25 -10.93 -7.55
CA LEU A 511 11.13 -11.96 -8.11
C LEU A 511 11.62 -11.52 -9.49
N ARG A 512 12.83 -11.95 -9.84
CA ARG A 512 13.46 -11.70 -11.14
C ARG A 512 14.34 -12.87 -11.54
N ASP A 513 14.67 -12.93 -12.83
CA ASP A 513 15.69 -13.83 -13.35
C ASP A 513 17.05 -13.51 -12.72
N SER A 514 17.83 -14.54 -12.39
CA SER A 514 19.22 -14.35 -11.97
C SER A 514 20.09 -14.03 -13.19
N GLN A 515 20.88 -12.95 -13.07
CA GLN A 515 21.83 -12.56 -14.12
C GLN A 515 23.12 -13.42 -14.08
N SER A 516 23.45 -14.00 -12.94
CA SER A 516 24.67 -14.81 -12.75
C SER A 516 24.45 -16.30 -12.92
N ASN A 517 23.21 -16.80 -12.72
CA ASN A 517 22.87 -18.21 -12.89
C ASN A 517 21.58 -18.33 -13.72
N PRO A 518 21.66 -18.72 -15.01
CA PRO A 518 20.51 -18.77 -15.91
C PRO A 518 19.38 -19.72 -15.49
N LYS A 519 19.62 -20.66 -14.57
CA LYS A 519 18.61 -21.58 -14.05
C LYS A 519 18.02 -21.15 -12.71
N ALA A 520 18.51 -20.05 -12.14
CA ALA A 520 18.09 -19.57 -10.82
C ALA A 520 17.24 -18.30 -10.92
N PHE A 521 16.48 -18.05 -9.87
CA PHE A 521 15.74 -16.81 -9.67
C PHE A 521 16.30 -16.06 -8.47
N VAL A 522 15.92 -14.79 -8.35
CA VAL A 522 16.27 -13.97 -7.19
C VAL A 522 15.01 -13.36 -6.61
N LEU A 523 14.75 -13.63 -5.33
CA LEU A 523 13.82 -12.89 -4.51
C LEU A 523 14.53 -11.65 -3.97
N THR A 524 14.12 -10.46 -4.42
CA THR A 524 14.55 -9.19 -3.83
C THR A 524 13.46 -8.71 -2.88
N MET A 525 13.78 -8.47 -1.61
CA MET A 525 12.81 -8.01 -0.61
C MET A 525 13.37 -6.89 0.29
N CYS A 526 12.47 -6.09 0.87
CA CYS A 526 12.78 -5.07 1.86
C CYS A 526 12.49 -5.55 3.29
N HIS A 527 13.40 -5.23 4.20
CA HIS A 527 13.21 -5.41 5.65
C HIS A 527 14.07 -4.41 6.42
N HIS A 528 13.46 -3.67 7.35
CA HIS A 528 14.04 -2.53 8.05
C HIS A 528 14.71 -1.54 7.09
N GLN A 529 14.00 -1.17 6.02
CA GLN A 529 14.46 -0.30 4.92
C GLN A 529 15.74 -0.78 4.19
N LYS A 530 16.20 -2.01 4.45
CA LYS A 530 17.34 -2.62 3.77
C LYS A 530 16.84 -3.61 2.73
N ILE A 531 17.41 -3.53 1.53
CA ILE A 531 17.07 -4.41 0.41
C ILE A 531 17.99 -5.62 0.45
N LYS A 532 17.39 -6.81 0.54
CA LYS A 532 18.08 -8.11 0.56
C LYS A 532 17.74 -8.90 -0.71
N ASN A 533 18.69 -9.72 -1.15
CA ASN A 533 18.54 -10.57 -2.33
C ASN A 533 18.81 -12.01 -1.91
N PHE A 534 17.87 -12.91 -2.20
CA PHE A 534 17.95 -14.33 -1.88
C PHE A 534 17.91 -15.12 -3.18
N GLN A 535 18.88 -16.02 -3.38
CA GLN A 535 18.93 -16.88 -4.56
C GLN A 535 17.96 -18.04 -4.38
N ILE A 536 17.07 -18.20 -5.35
CA ILE A 536 16.19 -19.36 -5.47
C ILE A 536 16.87 -20.31 -6.44
N LEU A 537 17.37 -21.43 -5.91
CA LEU A 537 18.13 -22.41 -6.68
C LEU A 537 17.24 -23.60 -7.05
N PRO A 538 17.38 -24.13 -8.27
CA PRO A 538 16.78 -25.41 -8.60
C PRO A 538 17.53 -26.54 -7.89
N CYS A 539 16.81 -27.47 -7.29
CA CYS A 539 17.33 -28.71 -6.75
C CYS A 539 16.57 -29.90 -7.34
N GLU A 540 17.24 -31.06 -7.41
CA GLU A 540 16.66 -32.29 -7.92
C GLU A 540 16.46 -33.26 -6.75
N ASP A 541 15.28 -33.86 -6.67
CA ASP A 541 14.93 -34.87 -5.67
C ASP A 541 14.07 -35.94 -6.35
N ASP A 542 14.48 -37.20 -6.28
CA ASP A 542 13.85 -38.33 -6.96
C ASP A 542 13.54 -38.11 -8.46
N GLY A 543 14.45 -37.40 -9.17
CA GLY A 543 14.29 -37.08 -10.59
C GLY A 543 13.29 -35.97 -10.90
N GLN A 544 12.72 -35.33 -9.87
CA GLN A 544 11.84 -34.17 -9.99
C GLN A 544 12.60 -32.89 -9.62
N MET A 545 12.37 -31.82 -10.40
CA MET A 545 12.95 -30.51 -10.16
C MET A 545 12.09 -29.70 -9.18
N PHE A 546 12.73 -29.13 -8.17
CA PHE A 546 12.15 -28.23 -7.18
C PHE A 546 12.93 -26.92 -7.12
N PHE A 547 12.35 -25.92 -6.47
CA PHE A 547 13.00 -24.67 -6.11
C PHE A 547 13.18 -24.58 -4.59
N SER A 548 14.29 -24.01 -4.14
CA SER A 548 14.57 -23.81 -2.72
C SER A 548 15.34 -22.51 -2.47
N LEU A 549 15.13 -21.93 -1.28
CA LEU A 549 15.84 -20.77 -0.74
C LEU A 549 16.85 -21.13 0.36
N ASP A 550 16.88 -22.40 0.76
CA ASP A 550 17.54 -22.90 1.97
C ASP A 550 18.24 -24.24 1.72
N ASP A 551 18.95 -24.32 0.58
CA ASP A 551 19.78 -25.46 0.17
C ASP A 551 19.03 -26.81 0.15
N GLY A 552 17.75 -26.77 -0.22
CA GLY A 552 16.90 -27.95 -0.38
C GLY A 552 16.17 -28.40 0.89
N ASN A 553 16.29 -27.68 2.02
CA ASN A 553 15.54 -28.00 3.23
C ASN A 553 14.02 -27.81 3.03
N THR A 554 13.63 -26.72 2.38
CA THR A 554 12.26 -26.46 1.95
C THR A 554 12.21 -26.47 0.43
N LYS A 555 11.40 -27.37 -0.14
CA LYS A 555 11.28 -27.62 -1.57
C LYS A 555 9.92 -27.19 -2.09
N PHE A 556 9.91 -26.49 -3.22
CA PHE A 556 8.70 -26.01 -3.88
C PHE A 556 8.65 -26.49 -5.32
N SER A 557 7.49 -26.97 -5.76
CA SER A 557 7.30 -27.45 -7.13
C SER A 557 7.37 -26.33 -8.17
N ASP A 558 6.95 -25.12 -7.79
CA ASP A 558 7.05 -23.92 -8.61
C ASP A 558 7.26 -22.65 -7.76
N LEU A 559 7.48 -21.52 -8.44
CA LEU A 559 7.68 -20.22 -7.79
C LEU A 559 6.41 -19.67 -7.13
N ILE A 560 5.21 -20.09 -7.57
CA ILE A 560 3.95 -19.62 -6.99
C ILE A 560 3.80 -20.22 -5.60
N GLN A 561 3.99 -21.54 -5.47
CA GLN A 561 3.97 -22.24 -4.19
C GLN A 561 5.02 -21.68 -3.22
N LEU A 562 6.21 -21.34 -3.72
CA LEU A 562 7.25 -20.68 -2.93
C LEU A 562 6.76 -19.33 -2.39
N VAL A 563 6.21 -18.47 -3.25
CA VAL A 563 5.70 -17.15 -2.83
C VAL A 563 4.57 -17.29 -1.83
N ASP A 564 3.58 -18.15 -2.08
CA ASP A 564 2.45 -18.40 -1.19
C ASP A 564 2.92 -18.89 0.18
N PHE A 565 3.88 -19.81 0.21
CA PHE A 565 4.47 -20.28 1.45
C PHE A 565 5.12 -19.15 2.23
N TYR A 566 5.93 -18.29 1.60
CA TYR A 566 6.63 -17.20 2.28
C TYR A 566 5.75 -15.97 2.58
N GLN A 567 4.55 -15.89 2.00
CA GLN A 567 3.51 -14.96 2.43
C GLN A 567 2.88 -15.40 3.76
N LEU A 568 2.69 -16.71 3.94
CA LEU A 568 2.11 -17.26 5.17
C LEU A 568 3.16 -17.48 6.27
N ASN A 569 4.40 -17.81 5.88
CA ASN A 569 5.47 -18.25 6.77
C ASN A 569 6.73 -17.41 6.56
N LYS A 570 7.45 -17.13 7.65
CA LYS A 570 8.73 -16.40 7.54
C LYS A 570 9.83 -17.32 6.99
N GLY A 571 9.88 -18.59 7.40
CA GLY A 571 10.95 -19.53 7.06
C GLY A 571 12.34 -18.91 7.29
N VAL A 572 13.22 -19.02 6.29
CA VAL A 572 14.58 -18.43 6.31
C VAL A 572 14.62 -16.93 6.00
N LEU A 573 13.51 -16.32 5.59
CA LEU A 573 13.46 -14.88 5.30
C LEU A 573 13.44 -14.07 6.60
N PRO A 574 13.85 -12.78 6.59
CA PRO A 574 13.81 -11.94 7.78
C PRO A 574 12.39 -11.60 8.26
N CYS A 575 11.42 -11.55 7.35
CA CYS A 575 9.99 -11.36 7.64
C CYS A 575 9.16 -12.03 6.53
N LYS A 576 7.84 -12.15 6.75
CA LYS A 576 6.91 -12.67 5.73
C LYS A 576 6.83 -11.72 4.53
N LEU A 577 6.58 -12.27 3.36
CA LEU A 577 6.23 -11.50 2.18
C LEU A 577 4.83 -10.91 2.38
N LYS A 578 4.67 -9.59 2.16
CA LYS A 578 3.41 -8.88 2.42
C LYS A 578 2.87 -8.18 1.18
N HIS A 579 3.75 -7.45 0.50
CA HIS A 579 3.40 -6.61 -0.63
C HIS A 579 4.33 -6.94 -1.78
N HIS A 580 3.82 -7.00 -3.00
CA HIS A 580 4.67 -7.16 -4.16
C HIS A 580 4.76 -5.87 -4.97
N CYS A 581 5.92 -5.63 -5.55
CA CYS A 581 6.11 -4.52 -6.47
C CYS A 581 5.33 -4.77 -7.75
N ILE A 582 4.57 -3.78 -8.20
CA ILE A 582 3.79 -3.83 -9.44
C ILE A 582 4.18 -2.65 -10.30
N ARG A 583 4.41 -2.88 -11.60
CA ARG A 583 4.47 -1.81 -12.60
C ARG A 583 3.19 -1.86 -13.41
N VAL A 584 2.47 -0.75 -13.45
CA VAL A 584 1.26 -0.62 -14.28
C VAL A 584 1.64 0.09 -15.56
N ALA A 585 1.38 -0.56 -16.69
CA ALA A 585 1.31 0.10 -17.98
C ALA A 585 -0.08 0.73 -18.07
N LEU A 586 -0.12 2.07 -18.14
CA LEU A 586 -1.37 2.82 -18.16
C LEU A 586 -2.09 2.59 -19.46
#